data_AF-A0A937RAI0-F1
#
_entry.id   AF-A0A937RAI0-F1
#
_cell.length_a   1.000
_cell.length_b   1.000
_cell.length_c   1.000
_cell.angle_alpha   90.00
_cell.angle_beta   90.00
_cell.angle_gamma   90.00
#
_symmetry.space_group_name_H-M   'P 1'
#
loop_
_entity.id
_entity.type
_entity.pdbx_description
1 polymer ?
#
loop_
_entity_poly.entity_id
_entity_poly.type
_entity_poly.pdbx_seq_one_letter_code
_entity_poly.pdbx_strand_id
1 'polypeptide(L)'
;MCAAYLGDVPTCEQVIEQLYGLGVPEDYTALADRAHAWSLAAAGRAGDAVERLRRSATHALAAGQLAFGVAAAHDLARLGAASAAAVCLDELPAGTDSPLLRARVSYVRGLEAGDARLLTAASSAFESAGALLYAAEATAQALRYQRGGTRAAAALSTRARALAASCEGAVTPPLADAVVQAMPLTRREREVCLLVARGMSSRAVAEALTVSVRTVDNHLYSAYAKLGISRRDELADALGSQPG
;
A
#
# COMPACT_ATOMS: atom_id res chain seq x y z
N MET A 1 -9.51 2.89 11.96
CA MET A 1 -8.75 3.10 10.70
C MET A 1 -7.80 4.29 10.81
N CYS A 2 -8.23 5.48 11.23
CA CYS A 2 -7.34 6.65 11.30
C CYS A 2 -6.09 6.42 12.18
N ALA A 3 -6.24 5.86 13.39
CA ALA A 3 -5.10 5.49 14.24
C ALA A 3 -4.12 4.54 13.52
N ALA A 4 -4.63 3.56 12.76
CA ALA A 4 -3.80 2.63 12.00
C ALA A 4 -3.07 3.32 10.85
N TYR A 5 -3.72 4.27 10.18
CA TYR A 5 -3.09 5.11 9.16
C TYR A 5 -2.06 6.09 9.73
N LEU A 6 -2.05 6.32 11.04
CA LEU A 6 -1.04 7.10 11.75
C LEU A 6 0.04 6.23 12.40
N GLY A 7 -0.08 4.89 12.31
CA GLY A 7 0.84 3.95 12.97
C GLY A 7 0.65 3.82 14.48
N ASP A 8 -0.44 4.34 15.05
CA ASP A 8 -0.73 4.28 16.48
C ASP A 8 -1.39 2.94 16.85
N VAL A 9 -0.55 1.91 16.99
CA VAL A 9 -0.99 0.53 17.30
C VAL A 9 -1.75 0.43 18.64
N PRO A 10 -1.28 1.01 19.77
CA PRO A 10 -1.99 0.92 21.04
C PRO A 10 -3.42 1.47 20.96
N THR A 11 -3.60 2.64 20.34
CA THR A 11 -4.94 3.22 20.14
C THR A 11 -5.79 2.34 19.24
N CYS A 12 -5.22 1.69 18.22
CA CYS A 12 -5.97 0.77 17.38
C CYS A 12 -6.53 -0.41 18.16
N GLU A 13 -5.70 -1.08 18.96
CA GLU A 13 -6.10 -2.25 19.74
C GLU A 13 -7.23 -1.89 20.71
N GLN A 14 -7.08 -0.76 21.43
CA GLN A 14 -8.10 -0.27 22.35
C GLN A 14 -9.44 0.02 21.66
N VAL A 15 -9.41 0.71 20.51
CA VAL A 15 -10.63 1.07 19.77
C VAL A 15 -11.32 -0.16 19.18
N ILE A 16 -10.55 -1.16 18.73
CA ILE A 16 -11.10 -2.41 18.21
C ILE A 16 -11.75 -3.24 19.31
N GLU A 17 -11.14 -3.33 20.48
CA GLU A 17 -11.73 -4.01 21.64
C GLU A 17 -13.06 -3.35 22.04
N GLN A 18 -13.09 -2.02 22.14
CA GLN A 18 -14.31 -1.26 22.44
C GLN A 18 -15.40 -1.49 21.38
N LEU A 19 -15.03 -1.44 20.10
CA LEU A 19 -15.97 -1.64 18.99
C LEU A 19 -16.67 -2.99 19.07
N TYR A 20 -15.91 -4.07 19.31
CA TYR A 20 -16.50 -5.41 19.46
C TYR A 20 -17.27 -5.58 20.78
N GLY A 21 -16.82 -4.93 21.86
CA GLY A 21 -17.54 -4.92 23.14
C GLY A 21 -18.93 -4.27 23.08
N LEU A 22 -19.17 -3.38 22.11
CA LEU A 22 -20.47 -2.73 21.88
C LEU A 22 -21.48 -3.60 21.10
N GLY A 23 -21.04 -4.72 20.51
CA GLY A 23 -21.87 -5.56 19.64
C GLY A 23 -22.11 -4.91 18.29
N VAL A 24 -21.25 -5.19 17.31
CA VAL A 24 -21.36 -4.64 15.95
C VAL A 24 -22.57 -5.25 15.24
N PRO A 25 -23.53 -4.44 14.75
CA PRO A 25 -24.67 -4.97 13.99
C PRO A 25 -24.19 -5.63 12.69
N GLU A 26 -24.93 -6.64 12.21
CA GLU A 26 -24.55 -7.45 11.06
C GLU A 26 -24.24 -6.61 9.81
N ASP A 27 -25.04 -5.57 9.55
CA ASP A 27 -24.87 -4.64 8.42
C ASP A 27 -23.56 -3.83 8.44
N TYR A 28 -22.92 -3.72 9.60
CA TYR A 28 -21.69 -2.94 9.79
C TYR A 28 -20.46 -3.82 10.04
N THR A 29 -20.60 -5.14 10.01
CA THR A 29 -19.50 -6.10 10.21
C THR A 29 -18.36 -5.85 9.24
N ALA A 30 -18.66 -5.58 7.97
CA ALA A 30 -17.64 -5.29 6.97
C ALA A 30 -16.85 -3.99 7.26
N LEU A 31 -17.49 -2.98 7.85
CA LEU A 31 -16.80 -1.76 8.28
C LEU A 31 -15.88 -2.03 9.48
N ALA A 32 -16.36 -2.80 10.46
CA ALA A 32 -15.57 -3.21 11.62
C ALA A 32 -14.36 -4.09 11.21
N ASP A 33 -14.57 -5.03 10.30
CA ASP A 33 -13.53 -5.90 9.77
C ASP A 33 -12.42 -5.12 9.08
N ARG A 34 -12.77 -4.08 8.32
CA ARG A 34 -11.77 -3.18 7.71
C ARG A 34 -10.95 -2.46 8.76
N ALA A 35 -11.59 -1.92 9.79
CA ALA A 35 -10.87 -1.27 10.89
C ALA A 35 -9.93 -2.24 11.61
N HIS A 36 -10.39 -3.45 11.88
CA HIS A 36 -9.61 -4.48 12.55
C HIS A 36 -8.45 -4.96 11.66
N ALA A 37 -8.67 -5.18 10.37
CA ALA A 37 -7.61 -5.56 9.46
C ALA A 37 -6.49 -4.52 9.38
N TRP A 38 -6.83 -3.23 9.37
CA TRP A 38 -5.82 -2.17 9.43
C TRP A 38 -5.07 -2.12 10.77
N SER A 39 -5.74 -2.44 11.89
CA SER A 39 -5.07 -2.63 13.19
C SER A 39 -4.09 -3.80 13.16
N LEU A 40 -4.51 -4.95 12.61
CA LEU A 40 -3.66 -6.13 12.46
C LEU A 40 -2.45 -5.83 11.58
N ALA A 41 -2.64 -5.13 10.46
CA ALA A 41 -1.55 -4.72 9.59
C ALA A 41 -0.56 -3.78 10.28
N ALA A 42 -1.06 -2.80 11.05
CA ALA A 42 -0.21 -1.90 11.83
C ALA A 42 0.59 -2.64 12.92
N ALA A 43 0.03 -3.71 13.50
CA ALA A 43 0.69 -4.59 14.45
C ALA A 43 1.60 -5.68 13.79
N GLY A 44 1.95 -5.54 12.51
CA GLY A 44 2.81 -6.48 11.78
C GLY A 44 2.14 -7.80 11.39
N ARG A 45 0.84 -7.99 11.67
CA ARG A 45 0.07 -9.21 11.39
C ARG A 45 -0.60 -9.15 10.01
N ALA A 46 0.19 -8.91 8.97
CA ALA A 46 -0.29 -8.69 7.61
C ALA A 46 -1.10 -9.87 7.03
N GLY A 47 -0.70 -11.12 7.34
CA GLY A 47 -1.43 -12.31 6.88
C GLY A 47 -2.86 -12.38 7.43
N ASP A 48 -3.04 -12.10 8.72
CA ASP A 48 -4.35 -12.09 9.39
C ASP A 48 -5.24 -10.95 8.84
N ALA A 49 -4.63 -9.79 8.58
CA ALA A 49 -5.32 -8.65 7.99
C ALA A 49 -5.88 -8.97 6.58
N VAL A 50 -5.04 -9.58 5.74
CA VAL A 50 -5.39 -10.00 4.37
C VAL A 50 -6.53 -11.02 4.40
N GLU A 51 -6.43 -12.06 5.24
CA GLU A 51 -7.46 -13.09 5.32
C GLU A 51 -8.80 -12.53 5.83
N ARG A 52 -8.78 -11.63 6.82
CA ARG A 52 -9.99 -10.96 7.32
C ARG A 52 -10.67 -10.13 6.23
N LEU A 53 -9.90 -9.29 5.51
CA LEU A 53 -10.46 -8.45 4.44
C LEU A 53 -11.02 -9.30 3.29
N ARG A 54 -10.33 -10.39 2.93
CA ARG A 54 -10.81 -11.30 1.88
C ARG A 54 -12.17 -11.91 2.23
N ARG A 55 -12.32 -12.48 3.43
CA ARG A 55 -13.61 -13.03 3.90
C ARG A 55 -14.69 -11.96 3.93
N SER A 56 -14.37 -10.79 4.48
CA SER A 56 -15.30 -9.67 4.61
C SER A 56 -15.77 -9.16 3.24
N ALA A 57 -14.85 -9.01 2.28
CA ALA A 57 -15.18 -8.61 0.91
C ALA A 57 -16.11 -9.62 0.24
N THR A 58 -15.78 -10.91 0.29
CA THR A 58 -16.61 -11.97 -0.30
C THR A 58 -18.01 -12.00 0.31
N HIS A 59 -18.12 -11.96 1.65
CA HIS A 59 -19.42 -11.98 2.32
C HIS A 59 -20.26 -10.74 2.00
N ALA A 60 -19.69 -9.53 2.08
CA ALA A 60 -20.42 -8.31 1.81
C ALA A 60 -20.90 -8.23 0.35
N LEU A 61 -20.07 -8.68 -0.61
CA LEU A 61 -20.47 -8.72 -2.02
C LEU A 61 -21.59 -9.74 -2.27
N ALA A 62 -21.49 -10.94 -1.68
CA ALA A 62 -22.52 -11.97 -1.76
C ALA A 62 -23.86 -11.50 -1.14
N ALA A 63 -23.80 -10.68 -0.10
CA ALA A 63 -24.97 -10.06 0.54
C ALA A 63 -25.50 -8.82 -0.22
N GLY A 64 -24.93 -8.46 -1.37
CA GLY A 64 -25.33 -7.27 -2.15
C GLY A 64 -24.90 -5.94 -1.55
N GLN A 65 -24.07 -5.94 -0.50
CA GLN A 65 -23.53 -4.76 0.15
C GLN A 65 -22.32 -4.21 -0.63
N LEU A 66 -22.55 -3.81 -1.88
CA LEU A 66 -21.50 -3.42 -2.84
C LEU A 66 -20.54 -2.36 -2.29
N ALA A 67 -21.07 -1.35 -1.58
CA ALA A 67 -20.26 -0.28 -1.02
C ALA A 67 -19.20 -0.78 -0.03
N PHE A 68 -19.58 -1.73 0.83
CA PHE A 68 -18.68 -2.31 1.84
C PHE A 68 -17.77 -3.37 1.24
N GLY A 69 -18.30 -4.24 0.38
CA GLY A 69 -17.51 -5.29 -0.27
C GLY A 69 -16.38 -4.75 -1.15
N VAL A 70 -16.68 -3.75 -1.99
CA VAL A 70 -15.65 -3.07 -2.80
C VAL A 70 -14.66 -2.30 -1.94
N ALA A 71 -15.10 -1.74 -0.80
CA ALA A 71 -14.18 -1.08 0.14
C ALA A 71 -13.18 -2.08 0.76
N ALA A 72 -13.66 -3.26 1.16
CA ALA A 72 -12.83 -4.31 1.73
C ALA A 72 -11.86 -4.88 0.68
N ALA A 73 -12.31 -5.11 -0.56
CA ALA A 73 -11.43 -5.52 -1.65
C ALA A 73 -10.38 -4.45 -1.98
N HIS A 74 -10.74 -3.17 -1.97
CA HIS A 74 -9.79 -2.08 -2.14
C HIS A 74 -8.72 -2.06 -1.03
N ASP A 75 -9.13 -2.23 0.23
CA ASP A 75 -8.19 -2.32 1.36
C ASP A 75 -7.29 -3.56 1.27
N LEU A 76 -7.82 -4.69 0.79
CA LEU A 76 -7.05 -5.91 0.52
C LEU A 76 -5.93 -5.65 -0.50
N ALA A 77 -6.24 -4.91 -1.58
CA ALA A 77 -5.23 -4.51 -2.56
C ALA A 77 -4.20 -3.52 -2.00
N ARG A 78 -4.62 -2.59 -1.13
CA ARG A 78 -3.72 -1.66 -0.42
C ARG A 78 -2.74 -2.37 0.51
N LEU A 79 -3.08 -3.55 1.01
CA LEU A 79 -2.20 -4.43 1.79
C LEU A 79 -1.37 -5.41 0.92
N GLY A 80 -1.34 -5.20 -0.40
CA GLY A 80 -0.48 -5.97 -1.32
C GLY A 80 -1.13 -7.22 -1.92
N ALA A 81 -2.40 -7.50 -1.63
CA ALA A 81 -3.11 -8.67 -2.14
C ALA A 81 -4.04 -8.33 -3.33
N ALA A 82 -3.50 -7.62 -4.34
CA ALA A 82 -4.27 -7.10 -5.47
C ALA A 82 -4.98 -8.20 -6.29
N SER A 83 -4.33 -9.34 -6.54
CA SER A 83 -4.96 -10.46 -7.26
C SER A 83 -6.14 -11.07 -6.49
N ALA A 84 -6.03 -11.22 -5.16
CA ALA A 84 -7.14 -11.72 -4.35
C ALA A 84 -8.30 -10.71 -4.29
N ALA A 85 -7.99 -9.41 -4.25
CA ALA A 85 -8.99 -8.35 -4.36
C ALA A 85 -9.70 -8.36 -5.70
N ALA A 86 -8.97 -8.52 -6.80
CA ALA A 86 -9.51 -8.63 -8.15
C ALA A 86 -10.52 -9.78 -8.27
N VAL A 87 -10.17 -10.96 -7.75
CA VAL A 87 -11.08 -12.13 -7.70
C VAL A 87 -12.39 -11.80 -6.96
N CYS A 88 -12.31 -11.08 -5.83
CA CYS A 88 -13.53 -10.67 -5.12
C CYS A 88 -14.43 -9.77 -6.00
N LEU A 89 -13.83 -8.96 -6.86
CA LEU A 89 -14.54 -8.00 -7.71
C LEU A 89 -15.03 -8.58 -9.04
N ASP A 90 -14.67 -9.81 -9.40
CA ASP A 90 -15.16 -10.46 -10.62
C ASP A 90 -16.68 -10.72 -10.56
N GLU A 91 -17.22 -10.90 -9.36
CA GLU A 91 -18.64 -11.11 -9.09
C GLU A 91 -19.47 -9.81 -9.03
N LEU A 92 -18.86 -8.66 -9.34
CA LEU A 92 -19.58 -7.39 -9.29
C LEU A 92 -20.63 -7.30 -10.41
N PRO A 93 -21.88 -6.94 -10.10
CA PRO A 93 -22.87 -6.66 -11.12
C PRO A 93 -22.42 -5.47 -11.99
N ALA A 94 -22.68 -5.56 -13.29
CA ALA A 94 -22.39 -4.48 -14.22
C ALA A 94 -23.20 -3.21 -13.89
N GLY A 95 -22.58 -2.05 -14.06
CA GLY A 95 -23.29 -0.76 -14.01
C GLY A 95 -23.48 -0.16 -12.61
N THR A 96 -22.39 0.21 -11.94
CA THR A 96 -22.47 1.12 -10.78
C THR A 96 -22.27 2.58 -11.20
N ASP A 97 -23.22 3.44 -10.82
CA ASP A 97 -23.13 4.88 -11.06
C ASP A 97 -22.19 5.59 -10.06
N SER A 98 -21.80 4.93 -8.98
CA SER A 98 -20.93 5.52 -7.95
C SER A 98 -19.50 5.76 -8.46
N PRO A 99 -19.05 7.04 -8.56
CA PRO A 99 -17.69 7.35 -9.00
C PRO A 99 -16.62 6.77 -8.07
N LEU A 100 -16.89 6.75 -6.75
CA LEU A 100 -15.96 6.23 -5.76
C LEU A 100 -15.79 4.69 -5.88
N LEU A 101 -16.88 3.96 -6.17
CA LEU A 101 -16.78 2.51 -6.39
C LEU A 101 -16.00 2.19 -7.66
N ARG A 102 -16.26 2.91 -8.76
CA ARG A 102 -15.47 2.75 -9.99
C ARG A 102 -14.00 3.05 -9.78
N ALA A 103 -13.67 4.13 -9.05
CA ALA A 103 -12.28 4.47 -8.73
C ALA A 103 -11.57 3.35 -7.96
N ARG A 104 -12.24 2.75 -6.96
CA ARG A 104 -11.72 1.60 -6.21
C ARG A 104 -11.49 0.38 -7.10
N VAL A 105 -12.44 0.04 -7.96
CA VAL A 105 -12.28 -1.08 -8.90
C VAL A 105 -11.11 -0.82 -9.86
N SER A 106 -11.03 0.38 -10.45
CA SER A 106 -9.93 0.76 -11.34
C SER A 106 -8.57 0.71 -10.63
N TYR A 107 -8.49 1.11 -9.36
CA TYR A 107 -7.27 0.98 -8.55
C TYR A 107 -6.85 -0.49 -8.39
N VAL A 108 -7.78 -1.37 -8.00
CA VAL A 108 -7.49 -2.80 -7.81
C VAL A 108 -7.02 -3.44 -9.12
N ARG A 109 -7.73 -3.19 -10.23
CA ARG A 109 -7.34 -3.71 -11.56
C ARG A 109 -6.02 -3.14 -12.06
N GLY A 110 -5.75 -1.87 -11.76
CA GLY A 110 -4.47 -1.22 -12.07
C GLY A 110 -3.30 -1.87 -11.33
N LEU A 111 -3.48 -2.22 -10.05
CA LEU A 111 -2.46 -2.94 -9.28
C LEU A 111 -2.27 -4.38 -9.78
N GLU A 112 -3.36 -5.09 -10.04
CA GLU A 112 -3.34 -6.47 -10.55
C GLU A 112 -2.57 -6.56 -11.89
N ALA A 113 -2.87 -5.65 -12.82
CA ALA A 113 -2.22 -5.61 -14.13
C ALA A 113 -0.84 -4.94 -14.12
N GLY A 114 -0.49 -4.23 -13.04
CA GLY A 114 0.68 -3.36 -13.00
C GLY A 114 0.62 -2.24 -14.04
N ASP A 115 -0.56 -1.61 -14.21
CA ASP A 115 -0.83 -0.59 -15.21
C ASP A 115 -0.87 0.82 -14.59
N ALA A 116 0.18 1.60 -14.86
CA ALA A 116 0.32 2.98 -14.40
C ALA A 116 -0.80 3.91 -14.93
N ARG A 117 -1.37 3.63 -16.12
CA ARG A 117 -2.44 4.45 -16.70
C ARG A 117 -3.75 4.26 -15.95
N LEU A 118 -4.11 3.01 -15.63
CA LEU A 118 -5.28 2.71 -14.81
C LEU A 118 -5.17 3.32 -13.41
N LEU A 119 -3.98 3.25 -12.80
CA LEU A 119 -3.72 3.86 -11.49
C LEU A 119 -3.76 5.39 -11.54
N THR A 120 -3.28 6.01 -12.62
CA THR A 120 -3.39 7.45 -12.83
C THR A 120 -4.85 7.89 -13.00
N ALA A 121 -5.64 7.12 -13.75
CA ALA A 121 -7.08 7.37 -13.89
C ALA A 121 -7.82 7.22 -12.55
N ALA A 122 -7.50 6.18 -11.77
CA ALA A 122 -8.03 5.98 -10.43
C ALA A 122 -7.67 7.16 -9.51
N SER A 123 -6.43 7.67 -9.57
CA SER A 123 -6.02 8.87 -8.83
C SER A 123 -6.92 10.07 -9.12
N SER A 124 -7.12 10.41 -10.40
CA SER A 124 -7.97 11.54 -10.78
C SER A 124 -9.43 11.35 -10.35
N ALA A 125 -9.93 10.11 -10.40
CA ALA A 125 -11.29 9.79 -9.96
C ALA A 125 -11.44 9.91 -8.44
N PHE A 126 -10.45 9.46 -7.66
CA PHE A 126 -10.42 9.66 -6.21
C PHE A 126 -10.35 11.14 -5.83
N GLU A 127 -9.52 11.92 -6.51
CA GLU A 127 -9.40 13.37 -6.27
C GLU A 127 -10.73 14.08 -6.55
N SER A 128 -11.38 13.78 -7.68
CA SER A 128 -12.70 14.30 -8.02
C SER A 128 -13.79 13.91 -7.00
N ALA A 129 -13.63 12.76 -6.35
CA ALA A 129 -14.53 12.27 -5.30
C ALA A 129 -14.16 12.79 -3.89
N GLY A 130 -13.14 13.65 -3.75
CA GLY A 130 -12.67 14.17 -2.47
C GLY A 130 -11.86 13.17 -1.62
N ALA A 131 -11.55 11.99 -2.16
CA ALA A 131 -10.81 10.94 -1.47
C ALA A 131 -9.28 11.12 -1.64
N LEU A 132 -8.75 12.24 -1.13
CA LEU A 132 -7.36 12.66 -1.37
C LEU A 132 -6.31 11.63 -0.96
N LEU A 133 -6.52 10.90 0.15
CA LEU A 133 -5.64 9.82 0.56
C LEU A 133 -5.53 8.74 -0.52
N TYR A 134 -6.65 8.28 -1.06
CA TYR A 134 -6.65 7.26 -2.11
C TYR A 134 -6.12 7.82 -3.44
N ALA A 135 -6.29 9.11 -3.72
CA ALA A 135 -5.68 9.76 -4.86
C ALA A 135 -4.14 9.80 -4.75
N ALA A 136 -3.62 10.06 -3.55
CA ALA A 136 -2.19 10.04 -3.24
C ALA A 136 -1.63 8.62 -3.41
N GLU A 137 -2.27 7.62 -2.82
CA GLU A 137 -1.89 6.20 -2.93
C GLU A 137 -1.93 5.69 -4.37
N ALA A 138 -2.95 6.05 -5.15
CA ALA A 138 -3.06 5.69 -6.56
C ALA A 138 -1.93 6.32 -7.40
N THR A 139 -1.56 7.57 -7.13
CA THR A 139 -0.42 8.22 -7.80
C THR A 139 0.91 7.56 -7.42
N ALA A 140 1.07 7.26 -6.13
CA ALA A 140 2.19 6.53 -5.57
C ALA A 140 2.40 5.17 -6.26
N GLN A 141 1.32 4.42 -6.43
CA GLN A 141 1.36 3.14 -7.13
C GLN A 141 1.56 3.30 -8.64
N ALA A 142 0.97 4.32 -9.28
CA ALA A 142 1.26 4.62 -10.68
C ALA A 142 2.75 4.87 -10.93
N LEU A 143 3.44 5.60 -10.02
CA LEU A 143 4.89 5.80 -10.08
C LEU A 143 5.66 4.48 -10.05
N ARG A 144 5.25 3.52 -9.20
CA ARG A 144 5.86 2.19 -9.09
C ARG A 144 5.82 1.43 -10.42
N TYR A 145 4.69 1.49 -11.12
CA TYR A 145 4.48 0.78 -12.39
C TYR A 145 4.84 1.60 -13.63
N GLN A 146 5.26 2.87 -13.46
CA GLN A 146 5.66 3.73 -14.56
C GLN A 146 6.92 3.18 -15.24
N ARG A 147 6.76 2.74 -16.49
CA ARG A 147 7.87 2.26 -17.32
C ARG A 147 8.40 3.38 -18.20
N GLY A 148 9.67 3.75 -17.99
CA GLY A 148 10.38 4.73 -18.81
C GLY A 148 9.90 6.19 -18.65
N GLY A 149 10.71 7.12 -19.15
CA GLY A 149 10.42 8.56 -19.14
C GLY A 149 10.66 9.22 -17.77
N THR A 150 11.85 9.79 -17.57
CA THR A 150 12.21 10.54 -16.35
C THR A 150 11.22 11.65 -16.02
N ARG A 151 10.70 12.33 -17.04
CA ARG A 151 9.70 13.41 -16.87
C ARG A 151 8.36 12.91 -16.33
N ALA A 152 7.87 11.78 -16.83
CA ALA A 152 6.58 11.21 -16.37
C ALA A 152 6.71 10.71 -14.91
N ALA A 153 7.80 10.02 -14.58
CA ALA A 153 8.10 9.61 -13.21
C ALA A 153 8.24 10.81 -12.26
N ALA A 154 8.92 11.88 -12.68
CA ALA A 154 9.06 13.10 -11.89
C ALA A 154 7.72 13.81 -11.65
N ALA A 155 6.83 13.82 -12.65
CA ALA A 155 5.48 14.38 -12.53
C ALA A 155 4.63 13.59 -11.53
N LEU A 156 4.63 12.25 -11.63
CA LEU A 156 3.93 11.37 -10.70
C LEU A 156 4.49 11.51 -9.27
N SER A 157 5.82 11.56 -9.11
CA SER A 157 6.45 11.78 -7.81
C SER A 157 6.04 13.12 -7.17
N THR A 158 6.05 14.20 -7.97
CA THR A 158 5.65 15.54 -7.49
C THR A 158 4.19 15.55 -7.07
N ARG A 159 3.31 14.94 -7.89
CA ARG A 159 1.88 14.86 -7.60
C ARG A 159 1.58 14.00 -6.37
N ALA A 160 2.23 12.84 -6.22
CA ALA A 160 2.05 11.97 -5.06
C ALA A 160 2.42 12.71 -3.75
N ARG A 161 3.54 13.45 -3.76
CA ARG A 161 3.96 14.29 -2.61
C ARG A 161 2.96 15.40 -2.30
N ALA A 162 2.46 16.10 -3.33
CA ALA A 162 1.49 17.17 -3.15
C ALA A 162 0.18 16.66 -2.53
N LEU A 163 -0.35 15.53 -3.02
CA LEU A 163 -1.57 14.92 -2.48
C LEU A 163 -1.35 14.39 -1.06
N ALA A 164 -0.21 13.73 -0.81
CA ALA A 164 0.13 13.21 0.52
C ALA A 164 0.29 14.32 1.58
N ALA A 165 0.79 15.50 1.18
CA ALA A 165 0.88 16.65 2.08
C ALA A 165 -0.50 17.13 2.60
N SER A 166 -1.57 16.87 1.86
CA SER A 166 -2.95 17.16 2.26
C SER A 166 -3.59 16.06 3.11
N CYS A 167 -2.85 15.01 3.49
CA CYS A 167 -3.39 13.82 4.18
C CYS A 167 -2.97 13.74 5.65
N GLU A 168 -2.67 14.87 6.30
CA GLU A 168 -2.47 14.99 7.76
C GLU A 168 -1.46 13.98 8.36
N GLY A 169 -0.42 13.62 7.61
CA GLY A 169 0.61 12.70 8.08
C GLY A 169 0.28 11.22 7.96
N ALA A 170 -0.71 10.83 7.15
CA ALA A 170 -1.02 9.43 6.90
C ALA A 170 0.21 8.62 6.39
N VAL A 171 0.48 7.49 7.05
CA VAL A 171 1.61 6.57 6.81
C VAL A 171 1.13 5.20 6.33
N THR A 172 0.34 5.18 5.26
CA THR A 172 -0.19 3.91 4.72
C THR A 172 0.88 3.15 3.91
N PRO A 173 0.79 1.81 3.80
CA PRO A 173 1.76 1.02 3.03
C PRO A 173 1.95 1.51 1.58
N PRO A 174 0.89 1.87 0.82
CA PRO A 174 1.09 2.41 -0.53
C PRO A 174 1.85 3.75 -0.57
N LEU A 175 1.71 4.60 0.45
CA LEU A 175 2.45 5.86 0.54
C LEU A 175 3.92 5.63 0.94
N ALA A 176 4.16 4.76 1.93
CA ALA A 176 5.52 4.38 2.33
C ALA A 176 6.31 3.80 1.15
N ASP A 177 5.69 2.91 0.37
CA ASP A 177 6.28 2.36 -0.86
C ASP A 177 6.70 3.45 -1.84
N ALA A 178 5.89 4.50 -2.02
CA ALA A 178 6.20 5.58 -2.95
C ALA A 178 7.32 6.50 -2.48
N VAL A 179 7.49 6.70 -1.17
CA VAL A 179 8.66 7.39 -0.63
C VAL A 179 9.93 6.65 -1.08
N VAL A 180 9.95 5.33 -0.97
CA VAL A 180 11.05 4.49 -1.44
C VAL A 180 11.23 4.55 -2.97
N GLN A 181 10.14 4.60 -3.75
CA GLN A 181 10.24 4.73 -5.21
C GLN A 181 10.77 6.11 -5.65
N ALA A 182 10.49 7.16 -4.90
CA ALA A 182 10.93 8.52 -5.21
C ALA A 182 12.41 8.78 -4.88
N MET A 183 13.06 7.90 -4.12
CA MET A 183 14.48 8.03 -3.80
C MET A 183 15.35 7.97 -5.05
N PRO A 184 16.50 8.67 -5.06
CA PRO A 184 17.43 8.74 -6.20
C PRO A 184 18.21 7.44 -6.43
N LEU A 185 17.59 6.29 -6.16
CA LEU A 185 18.14 4.96 -6.35
C LEU A 185 17.75 4.41 -7.71
N THR A 186 18.69 3.73 -8.34
CA THR A 186 18.39 2.84 -9.47
C THR A 186 17.53 1.67 -8.97
N ARG A 187 16.84 1.00 -9.90
CA ARG A 187 16.01 -0.16 -9.59
C ARG A 187 16.77 -1.22 -8.78
N ARG A 188 18.03 -1.49 -9.16
CA ARG A 188 18.84 -2.53 -8.52
C ARG A 188 19.36 -2.12 -7.15
N GLU A 189 19.77 -0.88 -6.98
CA GLU A 189 20.14 -0.33 -5.67
C GLU A 189 18.96 -0.41 -4.70
N ARG A 190 17.76 -0.01 -5.14
CA ARG A 190 16.53 -0.08 -4.33
C ARG A 190 16.20 -1.51 -3.91
N GLU A 191 16.24 -2.46 -4.84
CA GLU A 191 15.97 -3.87 -4.56
C GLU A 191 16.93 -4.44 -3.51
N VAL A 192 18.23 -4.16 -3.64
CA VAL A 192 19.25 -4.56 -2.66
C VAL A 192 18.98 -3.91 -1.30
N CYS A 193 18.72 -2.60 -1.27
CA CYS A 193 18.46 -1.87 -0.03
C CYS A 193 17.23 -2.42 0.70
N LEU A 194 16.13 -2.68 0.00
CA LEU A 194 14.90 -3.23 0.60
C LEU A 194 15.13 -4.59 1.27
N LEU A 195 15.91 -5.48 0.66
CA LEU A 195 16.20 -6.78 1.27
C LEU A 195 17.11 -6.64 2.50
N VAL A 196 18.07 -5.71 2.44
CA VAL A 196 18.97 -5.43 3.57
C VAL A 196 18.23 -4.78 4.74
N ALA A 197 17.32 -3.83 4.50
CA ALA A 197 16.47 -3.25 5.55
C ALA A 197 15.59 -4.30 6.24
N ARG A 198 15.22 -5.37 5.55
CA ARG A 198 14.49 -6.52 6.13
C ARG A 198 15.39 -7.46 6.93
N GLY A 199 16.64 -7.09 7.20
CA GLY A 199 17.58 -7.87 8.00
C GLY A 199 18.37 -8.94 7.25
N MET A 200 18.21 -9.08 5.93
CA MET A 200 19.00 -10.05 5.17
C MET A 200 20.47 -9.64 5.13
N SER A 201 21.40 -10.61 5.23
CA SER A 201 22.85 -10.36 5.07
C SER A 201 23.23 -10.15 3.60
N SER A 202 24.36 -9.48 3.31
CA SER A 202 24.82 -9.29 1.91
C SER A 202 24.98 -10.63 1.17
N ARG A 203 25.33 -11.71 1.89
CA ARG A 203 25.38 -13.07 1.33
C ARG A 203 24.00 -13.62 0.98
N ALA A 204 23.03 -13.50 1.88
CA ALA A 204 21.66 -13.95 1.61
C ALA A 204 21.03 -13.16 0.45
N VAL A 205 21.32 -11.86 0.36
CA VAL A 205 20.89 -11.02 -0.77
C VAL A 205 21.56 -11.44 -2.08
N ALA A 206 22.86 -11.73 -2.05
CA ALA A 206 23.61 -12.19 -3.20
C ALA A 206 23.04 -13.52 -3.75
N GLU A 207 22.73 -14.45 -2.86
CA GLU A 207 22.08 -15.73 -3.19
C GLU A 207 20.67 -15.51 -3.75
N ALA A 208 19.83 -14.72 -3.07
CA ALA A 208 18.46 -14.45 -3.50
C ALA A 208 18.36 -13.75 -4.86
N LEU A 209 19.33 -12.89 -5.17
CA LEU A 209 19.35 -12.10 -6.39
C LEU A 209 20.30 -12.65 -7.47
N THR A 210 20.87 -13.83 -7.26
CA THR A 210 21.82 -14.53 -8.15
C THR A 210 22.97 -13.64 -8.63
N VAL A 211 23.64 -12.95 -7.69
CA VAL A 211 24.81 -12.09 -7.95
C VAL A 211 25.92 -12.35 -6.93
N SER A 212 27.10 -11.76 -7.12
CA SER A 212 28.18 -11.86 -6.14
C SER A 212 27.96 -10.95 -4.92
N VAL A 213 28.51 -11.31 -3.76
CA VAL A 213 28.52 -10.44 -2.56
C VAL A 213 29.15 -9.08 -2.88
N ARG A 214 30.25 -9.05 -3.64
CA ARG A 214 30.89 -7.81 -4.11
C ARG A 214 29.93 -6.92 -4.91
N THR A 215 29.06 -7.51 -5.73
CA THR A 215 28.05 -6.76 -6.48
C THR A 215 27.02 -6.15 -5.54
N VAL A 216 26.58 -6.88 -4.52
CA VAL A 216 25.68 -6.36 -3.48
C VAL A 216 26.33 -5.18 -2.74
N ASP A 217 27.58 -5.33 -2.30
CA ASP A 217 28.29 -4.29 -1.57
C ASP A 217 28.52 -3.03 -2.43
N ASN A 218 28.79 -3.19 -3.72
CA ASN A 218 28.90 -2.06 -4.66
C ASN A 218 27.56 -1.30 -4.82
N HIS A 219 26.44 -2.03 -4.89
CA HIS A 219 25.11 -1.41 -4.93
C HIS A 219 24.80 -0.67 -3.62
N LEU A 220 25.12 -1.27 -2.46
CA LEU A 220 24.95 -0.62 -1.16
C LEU A 220 25.81 0.64 -1.05
N TYR A 221 27.10 0.57 -1.43
CA TYR A 221 27.99 1.73 -1.42
C TYR A 221 27.44 2.89 -2.24
N SER A 222 26.95 2.60 -3.45
CA SER A 222 26.38 3.61 -4.35
C SER A 222 25.06 4.17 -3.80
N ALA A 223 24.22 3.32 -3.21
CA ALA A 223 22.99 3.73 -2.55
C ALA A 223 23.24 4.60 -1.32
N TYR A 224 24.22 4.26 -0.48
CA TYR A 224 24.55 5.00 0.73
C TYR A 224 24.98 6.42 0.40
N ALA A 225 25.84 6.58 -0.61
CA ALA A 225 26.23 7.89 -1.13
C ALA A 225 25.04 8.72 -1.63
N LYS A 226 24.06 8.07 -2.28
CA LYS A 226 22.83 8.73 -2.79
C LYS A 226 21.84 9.09 -1.70
N LEU A 227 21.78 8.30 -0.63
CA LEU A 227 20.88 8.50 0.52
C LEU A 227 21.49 9.38 1.61
N GLY A 228 22.81 9.63 1.56
CA GLY A 228 23.53 10.41 2.56
C GLY A 228 23.73 9.68 3.89
N ILE A 229 23.66 8.34 3.88
CA ILE A 229 23.85 7.50 5.06
C ILE A 229 25.22 6.83 5.04
N SER A 230 25.70 6.40 6.20
CA SER A 230 27.02 5.78 6.33
C SER A 230 26.99 4.34 6.81
N ARG A 231 25.93 3.94 7.50
CA ARG A 231 25.80 2.64 8.16
C ARG A 231 24.58 1.87 7.69
N ARG A 232 24.66 0.55 7.87
CA ARG A 232 23.60 -0.39 7.49
C ARG A 232 22.35 -0.26 8.34
N ASP A 233 22.51 0.07 9.62
CA ASP A 233 21.41 0.27 10.57
C ASP A 233 20.59 1.53 10.24
N GLU A 234 21.20 2.55 9.62
CA GLU A 234 20.50 3.75 9.12
C GLU A 234 19.56 3.45 7.94
N LEU A 235 19.65 2.27 7.32
CA LEU A 235 18.93 1.96 6.09
C LEU A 235 17.42 1.82 6.30
N ALA A 236 17.00 1.22 7.42
CA ALA A 236 15.59 1.03 7.74
C ALA A 236 14.88 2.39 7.90
N ASP A 237 15.50 3.27 8.69
CA ASP A 237 15.04 4.64 8.91
C ASP A 237 15.05 5.45 7.60
N ALA A 238 16.13 5.37 6.82
CA ALA A 238 16.25 6.06 5.53
C ALA A 238 15.17 5.63 4.53
N LEU A 239 14.75 4.35 4.56
CA LEU A 239 13.69 3.82 3.71
C LEU A 239 12.27 4.07 4.26
N GLY A 240 12.12 4.66 5.45
CA GLY A 240 10.83 4.75 6.13
C GLY A 240 10.23 3.39 6.48
N SER A 241 11.06 2.34 6.48
CA SER A 241 10.69 1.00 6.91
C SER A 241 10.94 0.92 8.41
N GLN A 242 9.90 1.13 9.23
CA GLN A 242 10.03 0.92 10.68
C GLN A 242 10.60 -0.50 10.92
N PRO A 243 11.56 -0.68 11.84
CA PRO A 243 12.00 -2.01 12.24
C PRO A 243 10.78 -2.77 12.76
N GLY A 244 10.59 -3.99 12.22
CA GLY A 244 9.42 -4.83 12.49
C GLY A 244 9.25 -5.27 13.93
#